data_AF-A9WEU6-F1
#
_entry.id   AF-A9WEU6-F1
#
_cell.length_a   1.000
_cell.length_b   1.000
_cell.length_c   1.000
_cell.angle_alpha   90.00
_cell.angle_beta   90.00
_cell.angle_gamma   90.00
#
_symmetry.space_group_name_H-M   'P 1'
#
loop_
_entity.id
_entity.type
_entity.pdbx_description
1 polymer ?
#
loop_
_entity_poly.entity_id
_entity_poly.type
_entity_poly.pdbx_seq_one_letter_code
_entity_poly.pdbx_strand_id
1 'polypeptide(L)'
;MMKRILRSLGFVAANVIVMIILHGNSKQFWPKIPYLSLRNESIAEHTRLLFNTMALVTLGQALIGKLPRERWLPRGIVLAVFPALLPALIFFGQRVLRLQGDAGERYNLSLVPLLPIAASVVEEVLTAKFNPPAAEPHADYSHLV
;
A
#
# COMPACT_ATOMS: atom_id res chain seq x y z
N MET A 1 10.88 -12.08 -12.50
CA MET A 1 9.42 -12.09 -12.26
C MET A 1 9.05 -12.62 -10.86
N MET A 2 9.40 -13.87 -10.51
CA MET A 2 9.08 -14.49 -9.21
C MET A 2 9.51 -13.65 -7.98
N LYS A 3 10.75 -13.15 -7.95
CA LYS A 3 11.26 -12.29 -6.85
C LYS A 3 10.47 -10.99 -6.67
N ARG A 4 9.90 -10.45 -7.75
CA ARG A 4 9.07 -9.23 -7.75
C ARG A 4 7.70 -9.53 -7.14
N ILE A 5 7.07 -10.61 -7.58
CA ILE A 5 5.78 -11.09 -7.06
C ILE A 5 5.88 -11.39 -5.56
N LEU A 6 6.89 -12.15 -5.13
CA LEU A 6 7.11 -12.48 -3.70
C LEU A 6 7.31 -11.24 -2.83
N ARG A 7 8.03 -10.23 -3.34
CA ARG A 7 8.23 -8.96 -2.62
C ARG A 7 6.93 -8.16 -2.50
N SER A 8 6.15 -8.10 -3.58
CA SER A 8 4.85 -7.44 -3.60
C SER A 8 3.87 -8.12 -2.64
N LEU A 9 3.77 -9.45 -2.69
CA LEU A 9 2.97 -10.24 -1.75
C LEU A 9 3.41 -10.03 -0.30
N GLY A 10 4.71 -10.04 -0.03
CA GLY A 10 5.25 -9.78 1.31
C GLY A 10 4.91 -8.39 1.83
N PHE A 11 4.96 -7.36 0.97
CA PHE A 11 4.53 -6.01 1.32
C PHE A 11 3.02 -5.92 1.59
N VAL A 12 2.19 -6.51 0.74
CA VAL A 12 0.73 -6.53 0.91
C VAL A 12 0.35 -7.24 2.20
N ALA A 13 0.89 -8.46 2.42
CA ALA A 13 0.64 -9.23 3.63
C ALA A 13 1.09 -8.49 4.90
N ALA A 14 2.28 -7.88 4.88
CA ALA A 14 2.77 -7.09 6.01
C ALA A 14 1.86 -5.90 6.33
N ASN A 15 1.37 -5.19 5.32
CA ASN A 15 0.42 -4.09 5.53
C ASN A 15 -0.90 -4.57 6.11
N VAL A 16 -1.46 -5.66 5.59
CA VAL A 16 -2.71 -6.22 6.13
C VAL A 16 -2.53 -6.65 7.58
N ILE A 17 -1.44 -7.36 7.90
CA ILE A 17 -1.15 -7.82 9.27
C ILE A 17 -0.96 -6.62 10.21
N VAL A 18 -0.14 -5.65 9.84
CA VAL A 18 0.10 -4.46 10.67
C VAL A 18 -1.17 -3.64 10.84
N MET A 19 -1.98 -3.49 9.79
CA MET A 19 -3.28 -2.83 9.86
C MET A 19 -4.18 -3.52 10.88
N ILE A 20 -4.27 -4.86 10.83
CA ILE A 20 -5.06 -5.65 11.79
C ILE A 20 -4.56 -5.44 13.22
N ILE A 21 -3.24 -5.42 13.44
CA ILE A 21 -2.66 -5.22 14.78
C ILE A 21 -2.95 -3.80 15.30
N LEU A 22 -2.67 -2.78 14.48
CA LEU A 22 -2.84 -1.37 14.88
C LEU A 22 -4.32 -1.02 15.07
N HIS A 23 -5.21 -1.61 14.26
CA HIS A 23 -6.66 -1.43 14.39
C HIS A 23 -7.21 -2.24 15.58
N GLY A 24 -6.76 -3.49 15.77
CA GLY A 24 -7.20 -4.37 16.86
C GLY A 24 -6.84 -3.88 18.26
N ASN A 25 -5.78 -3.07 18.40
CA ASN A 25 -5.41 -2.43 19.67
C ASN A 25 -6.33 -1.24 20.06
N SER A 26 -7.30 -0.87 19.22
CA SER A 26 -8.22 0.27 19.47
C SER A 26 -9.48 -0.04 20.30
N LYS A 27 -9.53 -1.17 21.03
CA LYS A 27 -10.65 -1.71 21.88
C LYS A 27 -11.59 -2.74 21.20
N GLN A 28 -11.11 -3.43 20.18
CA GLN A 28 -12.03 -4.14 19.30
C GLN A 28 -11.43 -5.49 18.82
N PHE A 29 -11.14 -6.41 19.75
CA PHE A 29 -10.72 -7.77 19.40
C PHE A 29 -11.49 -8.85 20.19
N TRP A 30 -12.45 -9.46 19.49
CA TRP A 30 -13.24 -10.68 19.76
C TRP A 30 -14.38 -10.67 20.81
N PRO A 31 -15.56 -11.28 20.51
CA PRO A 31 -15.85 -12.34 19.53
C PRO A 31 -16.83 -11.97 18.38
N LYS A 32 -17.22 -10.71 18.23
CA LYS A 32 -17.88 -10.25 16.98
C LYS A 32 -16.77 -9.77 16.06
N ILE A 33 -16.71 -10.15 14.78
CA ILE A 33 -15.78 -9.57 13.79
C ILE A 33 -16.08 -8.07 13.75
N PRO A 34 -15.29 -7.21 14.39
CA PRO A 34 -15.81 -5.91 14.72
C PRO A 34 -15.14 -4.92 13.78
N TYR A 35 -15.80 -4.76 12.64
CA TYR A 35 -15.88 -3.51 11.88
C TYR A 35 -14.54 -2.77 11.64
N LEU A 36 -13.84 -3.10 10.55
CA LEU A 36 -13.07 -2.13 9.72
C LEU A 36 -14.03 -1.11 9.04
N SER A 37 -15.14 -0.81 9.71
CA SER A 37 -16.24 -0.03 9.19
C SER A 37 -16.07 1.38 9.70
N LEU A 38 -16.08 2.33 8.77
CA LEU A 38 -16.13 3.77 9.00
C LEU A 38 -17.35 4.23 9.83
N ARG A 39 -18.18 3.30 10.34
CA ARG A 39 -19.46 3.61 10.97
C ARG A 39 -19.30 4.46 12.23
N ASN A 40 -18.19 4.30 12.96
CA ASN A 40 -17.95 4.96 14.24
C ASN A 40 -16.62 5.74 14.31
N GLU A 41 -15.80 5.72 13.26
CA GLU A 41 -14.47 6.33 13.24
C GLU A 41 -14.37 7.37 12.12
N SER A 42 -13.63 8.43 12.40
CA SER A 42 -13.45 9.52 11.45
C SER A 42 -12.58 9.10 10.26
N ILE A 43 -12.82 9.71 9.09
CA ILE A 43 -11.97 9.57 7.90
C ILE A 43 -10.51 9.94 8.22
N ALA A 44 -10.31 10.90 9.12
CA ALA A 44 -8.98 11.32 9.57
C ALA A 44 -8.25 10.21 10.35
N GLU A 45 -8.94 9.51 11.26
CA GLU A 45 -8.35 8.37 11.98
C GLU A 45 -7.97 7.24 11.04
N HIS A 46 -8.83 6.93 10.07
CA HIS A 46 -8.54 5.91 9.05
C HIS A 46 -7.34 6.30 8.17
N THR A 47 -7.25 7.57 7.79
CA THR A 47 -6.11 8.10 7.02
C THR A 47 -4.81 8.00 7.83
N ARG A 48 -4.86 8.38 9.10
CA ARG A 48 -3.73 8.28 10.04
C ARG A 48 -3.30 6.83 10.24
N LEU A 49 -4.27 5.92 10.40
CA LEU A 49 -4.01 4.50 10.57
C LEU A 49 -3.38 3.87 9.33
N LEU A 50 -3.88 4.20 8.13
CA LEU A 50 -3.28 3.77 6.88
C LEU A 50 -1.85 4.29 6.73
N PHE A 51 -1.63 5.58 7.00
CA PHE A 51 -0.28 6.16 7.00
C PHE A 51 0.65 5.44 7.97
N ASN A 52 0.24 5.26 9.23
CA ASN A 52 1.05 4.59 10.25
C ASN A 52 1.36 3.14 9.87
N THR A 53 0.40 2.43 9.29
CA THR A 53 0.58 1.06 8.82
C THR A 53 1.65 1.00 7.73
N MET A 54 1.49 1.80 6.67
CA MET A 54 2.43 1.79 5.56
C MET A 54 3.82 2.29 5.98
N ALA A 55 3.88 3.29 6.86
CA ALA A 55 5.11 3.82 7.42
C ALA A 55 5.83 2.77 8.27
N LEU A 56 5.12 2.08 9.17
CA LEU A 56 5.70 1.05 10.02
C LEU A 56 6.21 -0.14 9.20
N VAL A 57 5.45 -0.60 8.20
CA VAL A 57 5.90 -1.65 7.28
C VAL A 57 7.14 -1.21 6.50
N THR A 58 7.15 0.04 6.02
CA THR A 58 8.29 0.57 5.28
C THR A 58 9.54 0.68 6.14
N LEU A 59 9.41 1.20 7.36
CA LEU A 59 10.48 1.27 8.34
C LEU A 59 10.98 -0.14 8.70
N GLY A 60 10.07 -1.07 8.96
CA GLY A 60 10.40 -2.47 9.22
C GLY A 60 11.21 -3.09 8.08
N GLN A 61 10.76 -2.91 6.83
CA GLN A 61 11.47 -3.38 5.63
C GLN A 61 12.85 -2.73 5.47
N ALA A 62 12.98 -1.43 5.79
CA ALA A 62 14.25 -0.73 5.74
C ALA A 62 15.23 -1.26 6.80
N LEU A 63 14.76 -1.49 8.04
CA LEU A 63 15.57 -1.99 9.14
C LEU A 63 16.13 -3.39 8.88
N ILE A 64 15.37 -4.28 8.23
CA ILE A 64 15.82 -5.64 7.90
C ILE A 64 16.53 -5.73 6.53
N GLY A 65 16.88 -4.59 5.91
CA GLY A 65 17.59 -4.54 4.63
C GLY A 65 16.76 -5.03 3.42
N LYS A 66 15.44 -5.09 3.54
CA LYS A 66 14.51 -5.53 2.48
C LYS A 66 13.97 -4.38 1.62
N LEU A 67 14.34 -3.12 1.89
CA LEU A 67 14.04 -1.95 1.06
C LEU A 67 15.32 -1.43 0.36
N PRO A 68 15.55 -1.82 -0.91
CA PRO A 68 16.68 -1.34 -1.68
C PRO A 68 16.64 0.17 -1.91
N ARG A 69 17.81 0.83 -2.00
CA ARG A 69 17.93 2.29 -2.10
C ARG A 69 17.21 2.88 -3.31
N GLU A 70 17.20 2.18 -4.43
CA GLU A 70 16.53 2.58 -5.67
C GLU A 70 15.01 2.71 -5.52
N ARG A 71 14.43 2.13 -4.45
CA ARG A 71 13.00 2.17 -4.14
C ARG A 71 12.61 3.19 -3.07
N TRP A 72 13.56 3.89 -2.45
CA TRP A 72 13.26 4.84 -1.39
C TRP A 72 12.37 5.99 -1.88
N LEU A 73 12.70 6.58 -3.03
CA LEU A 73 11.90 7.65 -3.62
C LEU A 73 10.50 7.15 -4.08
N PRO A 74 10.38 6.09 -4.90
CA PRO A 74 9.08 5.48 -5.20
C PRO A 74 8.24 5.18 -3.97
N ARG A 75 8.86 4.65 -2.91
CA ARG A 75 8.19 4.30 -1.67
C ARG A 75 7.72 5.54 -0.91
N GLY A 76 8.54 6.60 -0.84
CA GLY A 76 8.14 7.87 -0.25
C GLY A 76 6.93 8.50 -0.94
N ILE A 77 6.89 8.45 -2.28
CA ILE A 77 5.73 8.92 -3.06
C ILE A 77 4.48 8.11 -2.71
N VAL A 78 4.60 6.78 -2.69
CA VAL A 78 3.49 5.88 -2.35
C VAL A 78 2.98 6.12 -0.92
N LEU A 79 3.87 6.36 0.04
CA LEU A 79 3.54 6.70 1.43
C LEU A 79 2.77 8.03 1.55
N ALA A 80 3.01 8.99 0.67
CA ALA A 80 2.27 10.26 0.67
C ALA A 80 0.92 10.13 -0.05
N VAL A 81 0.92 9.50 -1.24
CA VAL A 81 -0.23 9.48 -2.14
C VAL A 81 -1.37 8.61 -1.60
N PHE A 82 -1.09 7.40 -1.11
CA PHE A 82 -2.15 6.45 -0.75
C PHE A 82 -2.97 6.88 0.47
N PRO A 83 -2.36 7.37 1.56
CA PRO A 83 -3.11 7.98 2.66
C PRO A 83 -3.90 9.20 2.20
N ALA A 84 -3.32 10.07 1.38
CA ALA A 84 -4.01 11.26 0.87
C ALA A 84 -5.20 10.93 -0.06
N LEU A 85 -5.18 9.78 -0.73
CA LEU A 85 -6.28 9.30 -1.58
C LEU A 85 -7.45 8.70 -0.79
N LEU A 86 -7.22 8.21 0.43
CA LEU A 86 -8.25 7.51 1.20
C LEU A 86 -9.51 8.35 1.42
N PRO A 87 -9.45 9.64 1.82
CA PRO A 87 -10.63 10.50 1.93
C PRO A 87 -11.41 10.61 0.62
N ALA A 88 -10.70 10.73 -0.51
CA ALA A 88 -11.32 10.84 -1.83
C ALA A 88 -12.03 9.54 -2.24
N LEU A 89 -11.44 8.38 -1.96
CA LEU A 89 -12.03 7.07 -2.24
C LEU A 89 -13.28 6.84 -1.39
N ILE A 90 -13.22 7.18 -0.10
CA ILE A 90 -14.38 7.10 0.80
C ILE A 90 -15.50 8.04 0.32
N PHE A 91 -15.15 9.28 -0.02
CA PHE A 91 -16.11 10.24 -0.56
C PHE A 91 -16.76 9.71 -1.84
N PHE A 92 -15.97 9.14 -2.76
CA PHE A 92 -16.48 8.57 -3.99
C PHE A 92 -17.47 7.42 -3.72
N GLY A 93 -17.11 6.47 -2.84
CA GLY A 93 -18.00 5.38 -2.44
C GLY A 93 -19.32 5.86 -1.84
N GLN A 94 -19.26 6.84 -0.94
CA GLN A 94 -20.45 7.33 -0.22
C GLN A 94 -21.32 8.28 -1.06
N ARG A 95 -20.72 9.20 -1.82
CA ARG A 95 -21.44 10.28 -2.51
C ARG A 95 -21.71 9.98 -3.98
N VAL A 96 -20.78 9.35 -4.68
CA VAL A 96 -20.92 9.06 -6.12
C VAL A 96 -21.64 7.73 -6.32
N LEU A 97 -21.13 6.67 -5.67
CA LEU A 97 -21.74 5.35 -5.75
C LEU A 97 -22.94 5.17 -4.81
N ARG A 98 -23.19 6.16 -3.94
CA ARG A 98 -24.30 6.16 -2.97
C ARG A 98 -24.35 4.88 -2.11
N LEU A 99 -23.18 4.30 -1.81
CA LEU A 99 -23.09 3.08 -1.02
C LEU A 99 -23.44 3.41 0.44
N GLN A 100 -24.49 2.76 0.95
CA GLN A 100 -24.97 2.92 2.32
C GLN A 100 -25.09 1.57 3.02
N GLY A 101 -25.07 1.57 4.35
CA GLY A 101 -25.16 0.36 5.18
C GLY A 101 -24.10 -0.67 4.82
N ASP A 102 -24.51 -1.93 4.69
CA ASP A 102 -23.63 -3.07 4.44
C ASP A 102 -22.80 -2.94 3.15
N ALA A 103 -23.34 -2.29 2.10
CA ALA A 103 -22.63 -2.12 0.84
C ALA A 103 -21.43 -1.17 0.98
N GLY A 104 -21.60 -0.09 1.75
CA GLY A 104 -20.51 0.85 2.06
C GLY A 104 -19.45 0.20 2.95
N GLU A 105 -19.85 -0.66 3.87
CA GLU A 105 -18.92 -1.40 4.71
C GLU A 105 -18.07 -2.40 3.91
N ARG A 106 -18.69 -3.19 3.03
CA ARG A 106 -17.97 -4.08 2.12
C ARG A 106 -16.99 -3.32 1.23
N TYR A 107 -17.38 -2.14 0.76
CA TYR A 107 -16.50 -1.26 0.00
C TYR A 107 -15.28 -0.85 0.83
N ASN A 108 -15.46 -0.34 2.04
CA ASN A 108 -14.35 0.07 2.91
C ASN A 108 -13.43 -1.11 3.28
N LEU A 109 -14.03 -2.26 3.60
CA LEU A 109 -13.31 -3.51 3.86
C LEU A 109 -12.44 -3.92 2.67
N SER A 110 -12.97 -3.78 1.45
CA SER A 110 -12.23 -4.12 0.23
C SER A 110 -11.02 -3.20 0.01
N LEU A 111 -11.07 -1.94 0.48
CA LEU A 111 -9.93 -1.01 0.37
C LEU A 111 -8.72 -1.49 1.18
N VAL A 112 -8.91 -2.26 2.25
CA VAL A 112 -7.81 -2.73 3.11
C VAL A 112 -6.76 -3.55 2.36
N PRO A 113 -7.12 -4.59 1.59
CA PRO A 113 -6.16 -5.28 0.74
C PRO A 113 -5.90 -4.55 -0.58
N LEU A 114 -6.87 -3.82 -1.14
CA LEU A 114 -6.73 -3.18 -2.45
C LEU A 114 -5.71 -2.03 -2.43
N LEU A 115 -5.66 -1.23 -1.36
CA LEU A 115 -4.75 -0.09 -1.27
C LEU A 115 -3.27 -0.53 -1.25
N PRO A 116 -2.84 -1.50 -0.43
CA PRO A 116 -1.48 -2.05 -0.51
C PRO A 116 -1.13 -2.68 -1.86
N ILE A 117 -2.10 -3.32 -2.54
CA ILE A 117 -1.89 -3.89 -3.88
C ILE A 117 -1.67 -2.77 -4.90
N ALA A 118 -2.55 -1.76 -4.91
CA ALA A 118 -2.38 -0.62 -5.80
C ALA A 118 -1.08 0.14 -5.49
N ALA A 119 -0.71 0.26 -4.21
CA ALA A 119 0.54 0.85 -3.77
C ALA A 119 1.76 0.10 -4.31
N SER A 120 1.75 -1.24 -4.27
CA SER A 120 2.85 -2.05 -4.80
C SER A 120 2.97 -1.92 -6.33
N VAL A 121 1.85 -1.90 -7.04
CA VAL A 121 1.84 -1.69 -8.50
C VAL A 121 2.38 -0.30 -8.85
N VAL A 122 1.92 0.75 -8.18
CA VAL A 122 2.40 2.12 -8.40
C VAL A 122 3.89 2.23 -8.07
N GLU A 123 4.35 1.65 -6.95
CA GLU A 123 5.77 1.63 -6.60
C GLU A 123 6.60 0.98 -7.71
N GLU A 124 6.14 -0.14 -8.27
CA GLU A 124 6.86 -0.84 -9.33
C GLU A 124 6.94 -0.02 -10.61
N VAL A 125 5.85 0.65 -11.00
CA VAL A 125 5.83 1.55 -12.16
C VAL A 125 6.77 2.74 -11.94
N LEU A 126 6.73 3.36 -10.76
CA LEU A 126 7.62 4.46 -10.39
C LEU A 126 9.08 4.01 -10.38
N THR A 127 9.36 2.82 -9.82
CA THR A 127 10.72 2.26 -9.80
C THR A 127 11.26 2.06 -11.21
N ALA A 128 10.45 1.53 -12.12
CA ALA A 128 10.84 1.33 -13.52
C ALA A 128 11.05 2.65 -14.28
N LYS A 129 10.28 3.70 -13.94
CA LYS A 129 10.45 5.04 -14.53
C LYS A 129 11.68 5.78 -14.02
N PHE A 130 11.95 5.69 -12.72
CA PHE A 130 13.10 6.39 -12.12
C PHE A 130 14.42 5.64 -12.29
N ASN A 131 14.38 4.31 -12.42
CA ASN A 131 15.55 3.47 -12.64
C ASN A 131 15.28 2.57 -13.85
N PRO A 132 15.28 3.13 -15.08
CA PRO A 132 15.16 2.31 -16.28
C PRO A 132 16.29 1.27 -16.28
N PRO A 133 16.02 0.02 -16.69
CA PRO A 133 17.08 -0.96 -16.86
C PRO A 133 18.11 -0.37 -17.82
N ALA A 134 19.38 -0.41 -17.43
CA ALA A 134 20.46 -0.03 -18.33
C ALA A 134 20.24 -0.77 -19.65
N ALA A 135 20.29 -0.05 -20.77
CA ALA A 135 20.35 -0.68 -22.08
C ALA A 135 21.42 -1.76 -22.00
N GLU A 136 21.10 -2.98 -22.41
CA GLU A 136 22.10 -4.04 -22.52
C GLU A 136 23.32 -3.44 -23.22
N PRO A 137 24.54 -3.63 -22.71
CA PRO A 137 25.71 -3.22 -23.46
C PRO A 137 25.66 -4.03 -24.75
N HIS A 138 25.21 -3.41 -25.84
CA HIS A 138 25.55 -3.89 -27.16
C HIS A 138 27.07 -3.98 -27.13
N ALA A 139 27.59 -5.21 -27.06
CA ALA A 139 29.02 -5.45 -27.06
C ALA A 139 29.54 -4.78 -28.33
N ASP A 140 30.24 -3.66 -28.14
CA ASP A 140 30.75 -2.86 -29.23
C ASP A 140 31.94 -3.61 -29.82
N TYR A 141 31.69 -4.44 -30.83
CA TYR A 141 32.72 -5.20 -31.54
C TYR A 141 33.45 -4.35 -32.60
N SER A 142 33.31 -3.02 -32.59
CA SER A 142 33.97 -2.12 -33.55
C SER A 142 35.50 -2.16 -33.53
N HIS A 143 36.10 -2.75 -32.50
CA HIS A 143 37.54 -2.94 -32.36
C HIS A 143 38.06 -4.29 -32.89
N LEU A 144 37.22 -5.12 -33.50
CA LEU A 144 37.58 -6.44 -34.06
C LEU A 144 37.66 -6.47 -35.61
N VAL A 145 37.68 -5.31 -36.28
CA VAL A 145 37.76 -5.21 -37.76
C VAL A 145 38.93 -4.34 -38.17
#